data_AF-A0A935HZZ8-F1
#
_entry.id   AF-A0A935HZZ8-F1
#
_cell.length_a   1.000
_cell.length_b   1.000
_cell.length_c   1.000
_cell.angle_alpha   90.00
_cell.angle_beta   90.00
_cell.angle_gamma   90.00
#
_symmetry.space_group_name_H-M   'P 1'
#
loop_
_entity.id
_entity.type
_entity.pdbx_description
1 polymer ?
#
loop_
_entity_poly.entity_id
_entity_poly.type
_entity_poly.pdbx_seq_one_letter_code
_entity_poly.pdbx_strand_id
1 'polypeptide(L)'
;MIQTIPGVSIGNDQRNDIIVRGGSPAENLILIDGIEIPNINHFGTDGSTSGAIGFINVKFIQETGILTGGFPTTFGDKLSSVIDINFREGSKKKFYSDINLSIAGFGGIFEGPLSEKGSYLFSVRRSYLELIKNSIRLTSVPNYWDFNLKADYEISPKDKITLIGLLGLDKIDFSEESAENNPYGNSQDDQKTFAAGINYKKLFKKGFIQTVLSDSYTDNYIVQIDGQSAFD
;
A
#
# COMPACT_ATOMS: atom_id res chain seq x y z
N MET A 1 -11.85 -0.27 7.47
CA MET A 1 -11.40 -0.82 8.78
C MET A 1 -10.87 0.28 9.69
N ILE A 2 -9.85 1.05 9.30
CA ILE A 2 -9.25 2.10 10.16
C ILE A 2 -10.23 3.27 10.46
N GLN A 3 -11.15 3.55 9.53
CA GLN A 3 -12.16 4.62 9.64
C GLN A 3 -13.15 4.45 10.81
N THR A 4 -13.26 3.26 11.40
CA THR A 4 -14.16 3.03 12.55
C THR A 4 -13.52 3.41 13.89
N ILE A 5 -12.26 3.88 13.87
CA ILE A 5 -11.50 4.19 15.09
C ILE A 5 -11.73 5.67 15.47
N PRO A 6 -12.08 5.99 16.73
CA PRO A 6 -12.29 7.36 17.17
C PRO A 6 -11.07 8.26 16.92
N GLY A 7 -11.31 9.45 16.36
CA GLY A 7 -10.25 10.42 16.04
C GLY A 7 -9.55 10.19 14.71
N VAL A 8 -10.00 9.18 13.93
CA VAL A 8 -9.64 9.01 12.51
C VAL A 8 -10.75 9.60 11.64
N SER A 9 -10.37 10.40 10.66
CA SER A 9 -11.23 10.91 9.60
C SER A 9 -10.61 10.70 8.22
N ILE A 10 -11.43 10.75 7.18
CA ILE A 10 -11.03 10.66 5.78
C ILE A 10 -11.26 12.04 5.17
N GLY A 11 -10.38 12.47 4.27
CA GLY A 11 -10.45 13.78 3.62
C GLY A 11 -11.67 13.92 2.70
N ASN A 12 -11.81 13.01 1.72
CA ASN A 12 -12.96 12.93 0.83
C ASN A 12 -13.23 11.48 0.38
N ASP A 13 -14.28 11.25 -0.38
CA ASP A 13 -14.67 9.93 -0.91
C ASP A 13 -13.80 9.44 -2.08
N GLN A 14 -13.02 10.33 -2.68
CA GLN A 14 -12.12 10.04 -3.79
C GLN A 14 -10.71 9.63 -3.35
N ARG A 15 -10.36 9.78 -2.06
CA ARG A 15 -9.02 9.53 -1.53
C ARG A 15 -9.08 8.78 -0.19
N ASN A 16 -8.16 7.84 -0.01
CA ASN A 16 -7.99 7.08 1.23
C ASN A 16 -7.08 7.82 2.22
N ASP A 17 -7.41 9.07 2.52
CA ASP A 17 -6.64 9.88 3.46
C ASP A 17 -6.85 9.34 4.88
N ILE A 18 -5.76 9.10 5.61
CA ILE A 18 -5.86 8.75 7.04
C ILE A 18 -5.50 9.99 7.83
N ILE A 19 -6.50 10.76 8.24
CA ILE A 19 -6.30 11.97 9.05
C ILE A 19 -6.55 11.58 10.49
N VAL A 20 -5.54 11.71 11.34
CA VAL A 20 -5.65 11.38 12.77
C VAL A 20 -5.50 12.64 13.59
N ARG A 21 -6.52 12.98 14.38
CA ARG A 21 -6.53 14.20 15.23
C ARG A 21 -6.17 15.50 14.50
N GLY A 22 -6.51 15.60 13.21
CA GLY A 22 -6.24 16.77 12.37
C GLY A 22 -4.82 16.85 11.79
N GLY A 23 -3.97 15.86 12.04
CA GLY A 23 -2.65 15.76 11.41
C GLY A 23 -2.73 15.39 9.93
N SER A 24 -1.75 15.84 9.16
CA SER A 24 -1.63 15.53 7.73
C SER A 24 -1.50 14.01 7.53
N PRO A 25 -2.02 13.43 6.44
CA PRO A 25 -1.81 12.01 6.14
C PRO A 25 -0.32 11.62 6.09
N ALA A 26 0.57 12.55 5.70
CA ALA A 26 2.03 12.35 5.71
C ALA A 26 2.64 12.24 7.11
N GLU A 27 1.93 12.64 8.16
CA GLU A 27 2.42 12.60 9.54
C GLU A 27 2.12 11.27 10.24
N ASN A 28 1.49 10.31 9.56
CA ASN A 28 1.28 8.97 10.10
C ASN A 28 2.46 8.05 9.76
N LEU A 29 2.89 7.26 10.74
CA LEU A 29 3.75 6.11 10.50
C LEU A 29 2.87 4.93 10.08
N ILE A 30 3.17 4.29 8.95
CA ILE A 30 2.54 3.03 8.58
C ILE A 30 3.60 1.93 8.64
N LEU A 31 3.35 0.91 9.48
CA LEU A 31 4.19 -0.27 9.60
C LEU A 31 3.44 -1.48 9.07
N ILE A 32 4.12 -2.30 8.27
CA ILE A 32 3.67 -3.65 7.94
C ILE A 32 4.68 -4.64 8.48
N ASP A 33 4.27 -5.47 9.44
CA ASP A 33 5.14 -6.41 10.15
C ASP A 33 6.43 -5.72 10.65
N GLY A 34 6.28 -4.48 11.15
CA GLY A 34 7.37 -3.64 11.66
C GLY A 34 8.24 -2.95 10.61
N ILE A 35 7.94 -3.09 9.31
CA ILE A 35 8.63 -2.39 8.22
C ILE A 35 7.87 -1.13 7.85
N GLU A 36 8.55 0.02 7.81
CA GLU A 36 7.95 1.30 7.42
C GLU A 36 7.59 1.31 5.94
N ILE A 37 6.33 1.59 5.66
CA ILE A 37 5.79 1.68 4.31
C ILE A 37 5.45 3.15 4.04
N PRO A 38 6.11 3.80 3.06
CA PRO A 38 5.97 5.25 2.85
C PRO A 38 4.58 5.61 2.33
N ASN A 39 3.99 4.80 1.46
CA ASN A 39 2.63 4.97 0.95
C ASN A 39 2.03 3.59 0.66
N ILE A 40 0.73 3.45 0.89
CA ILE A 40 -0.05 2.20 0.71
C ILE A 40 -1.14 2.33 -0.36
N ASN A 41 -1.13 3.44 -1.11
CA ASN A 41 -2.13 3.79 -2.08
C ASN A 41 -1.54 3.98 -3.48
N HIS A 42 -2.34 3.62 -4.48
CA HIS A 42 -2.19 4.01 -5.87
C HIS A 42 -2.67 5.44 -6.09
N PHE A 43 -2.03 6.12 -7.05
CA PHE A 43 -2.38 7.49 -7.45
C PHE A 43 -2.27 8.45 -6.26
N GLY A 44 -1.11 8.39 -5.62
CA GLY A 44 -0.81 9.19 -4.44
C GLY A 44 -0.59 10.66 -4.78
N THR A 45 -0.96 11.54 -3.86
CA THR A 45 -0.69 12.98 -3.99
C THR A 45 0.64 13.31 -3.34
N ASP A 46 1.52 14.03 -4.06
CA ASP A 46 2.82 14.46 -3.54
C ASP A 46 2.69 15.20 -2.20
N GLY A 47 3.58 14.89 -1.27
CA GLY A 47 3.53 15.43 0.10
C GLY A 47 2.43 14.83 0.97
N SER A 48 1.75 13.78 0.52
CA SER A 48 0.75 13.03 1.27
C SER A 48 0.92 11.52 1.10
N THR A 49 0.35 10.73 2.02
CA THR A 49 0.20 9.26 1.90
C THR A 49 -1.18 8.87 1.35
N SER A 50 -1.96 9.85 0.91
CA SER A 50 -3.25 9.73 0.24
C SER A 50 -3.17 8.94 -1.07
N GLY A 51 -4.32 8.49 -1.57
CA GLY A 51 -4.49 8.00 -2.95
C GLY A 51 -5.86 7.37 -3.16
N ALA A 52 -6.29 7.20 -4.41
CA ALA A 52 -7.66 6.78 -4.71
C ALA A 52 -7.92 5.30 -4.38
N ILE A 53 -6.91 4.44 -4.53
CA ILE A 53 -7.06 2.99 -4.37
C ILE A 53 -5.95 2.46 -3.47
N GLY A 54 -6.30 1.85 -2.34
CA GLY A 54 -5.33 1.14 -1.50
C GLY A 54 -4.81 -0.12 -2.19
N PHE A 55 -3.49 -0.34 -2.13
CA PHE A 55 -2.85 -1.52 -2.72
C PHE A 55 -2.49 -2.62 -1.73
N ILE A 56 -2.69 -2.40 -0.43
CA ILE A 56 -2.63 -3.49 0.55
C ILE A 56 -3.81 -4.42 0.35
N ASN A 57 -3.52 -5.71 0.20
CA ASN A 57 -4.57 -6.72 0.14
C ASN A 57 -5.19 -6.96 1.52
N VAL A 58 -6.47 -6.64 1.69
CA VAL A 58 -7.15 -6.80 2.99
C VAL A 58 -7.20 -8.24 3.50
N LYS A 59 -7.13 -9.24 2.61
CA LYS A 59 -7.06 -10.66 3.01
C LYS A 59 -5.70 -11.05 3.58
N PHE A 60 -4.67 -10.19 3.48
CA PHE A 60 -3.39 -10.40 4.14
C PHE A 60 -3.44 -9.98 5.60
N ILE A 61 -4.32 -9.05 5.96
CA ILE A 61 -4.31 -8.43 7.28
C ILE A 61 -4.81 -9.43 8.33
N GLN A 62 -3.96 -9.75 9.30
CA GLN A 62 -4.32 -10.53 10.48
C GLN A 62 -4.86 -9.62 11.59
N GLU A 63 -4.20 -8.48 11.80
CA GLU A 63 -4.54 -7.48 12.80
C GLU A 63 -4.06 -6.10 12.36
N THR A 64 -4.75 -5.07 12.86
CA THR A 64 -4.37 -3.66 12.70
C THR A 64 -4.51 -2.95 14.03
N GLY A 65 -3.46 -2.28 14.47
CA GLY A 65 -3.47 -1.36 15.61
C GLY A 65 -3.28 0.07 15.14
N ILE A 66 -3.87 1.03 15.86
CA ILE A 66 -3.53 2.44 15.70
C ILE A 66 -3.25 3.07 17.07
N LEU A 67 -2.15 3.79 17.15
CA LEU A 67 -1.78 4.62 18.29
C LEU A 67 -2.00 6.08 17.89
N THR A 68 -2.95 6.74 18.54
CA THR A 68 -3.28 8.15 18.26
C THR A 68 -2.60 9.05 19.30
N GLY A 69 -1.49 9.69 18.93
CA GLY A 69 -0.66 10.52 19.81
C GLY A 69 -0.02 9.79 21.02
N GLY A 70 1.05 10.36 21.57
CA GLY A 70 1.70 9.84 22.79
C GLY A 70 2.26 8.42 22.68
N PHE A 71 2.59 7.97 21.46
CA PHE A 71 3.18 6.66 21.22
C PHE A 71 4.64 6.60 21.71
N PRO A 72 5.16 5.40 22.02
CA PRO A 72 6.54 5.23 22.50
C PRO A 72 7.57 5.87 21.57
N THR A 73 8.69 6.35 22.15
CA THR A 73 9.80 6.98 21.41
C THR A 73 10.45 6.07 20.38
N THR A 74 10.17 4.77 20.40
CA THR A 74 10.64 3.79 19.42
C THR A 74 10.08 4.02 18.02
N PHE A 75 8.99 4.79 17.86
CA PHE A 75 8.36 5.09 16.58
C PHE A 75 8.83 6.41 15.94
N GLY A 76 9.89 7.02 16.48
CA GLY A 76 10.62 8.08 15.80
C GLY A 76 9.90 9.42 15.74
N ASP A 77 10.00 10.06 14.58
CA ASP A 77 9.73 11.48 14.31
C ASP A 77 8.31 11.79 13.80
N LYS A 78 7.44 10.78 13.71
CA LYS A 78 6.07 11.02 13.24
C LYS A 78 5.26 11.79 14.27
N LEU A 79 4.39 12.67 13.79
CA LEU A 79 3.71 13.69 14.59
C LEU A 79 2.24 13.36 14.89
N SER A 80 1.62 12.49 14.07
CA SER A 80 0.17 12.25 14.13
C SER A 80 -0.20 10.90 14.75
N SER A 81 0.18 9.79 14.12
CA SER A 81 -0.20 8.44 14.57
C SER A 81 0.77 7.35 14.13
N VAL A 82 0.64 6.17 14.75
CA VAL A 82 1.30 4.94 14.31
C VAL A 82 0.24 3.91 13.95
N ILE A 83 0.24 3.46 12.71
CA ILE A 83 -0.65 2.44 12.17
C ILE A 83 0.21 1.17 12.00
N ASP A 84 -0.04 0.18 12.83
CA ASP A 84 0.70 -1.09 12.82
C ASP A 84 -0.19 -2.18 12.23
N ILE A 85 0.23 -2.74 11.09
CA ILE A 85 -0.49 -3.77 10.35
C ILE A 85 0.35 -5.04 10.40
N ASN A 86 -0.20 -6.13 10.93
CA ASN A 86 0.46 -7.43 10.84
C ASN A 86 -0.26 -8.27 9.80
N PHE A 87 0.49 -8.75 8.81
CA PHE A 87 -0.05 -9.73 7.88
C PHE A 87 -0.13 -11.11 8.54
N ARG A 88 -1.09 -11.92 8.10
CA ARG A 88 -1.16 -13.33 8.46
C ARG A 88 -0.04 -14.10 7.77
N GLU A 89 0.30 -15.24 8.35
CA GLU A 89 1.20 -16.19 7.70
C GLU A 89 0.47 -16.95 6.58
N GLY A 90 1.25 -17.41 5.59
CA GLY A 90 0.77 -18.36 4.61
C GLY A 90 0.60 -19.76 5.20
N SER A 91 -0.02 -20.65 4.43
CA SER A 91 -0.19 -22.05 4.84
C SER A 91 1.12 -22.85 4.79
N LYS A 92 1.60 -23.35 5.92
CA LYS A 92 2.75 -24.27 6.01
C LYS A 92 2.42 -25.73 5.59
N LYS A 93 1.18 -26.03 5.21
CA LYS A 93 0.72 -27.41 4.98
C LYS A 93 0.40 -27.71 3.53
N LYS A 94 -0.34 -26.82 2.88
CA LYS A 94 -0.84 -27.01 1.53
C LYS A 94 -0.92 -25.68 0.79
N PHE A 95 -0.82 -25.75 -0.51
CA PHE A 95 -1.02 -24.60 -1.37
C PHE A 95 -2.50 -24.18 -1.36
N TYR A 96 -2.75 -22.87 -1.33
CA TYR A 96 -4.05 -22.28 -1.56
C TYR A 96 -3.93 -21.14 -2.57
N SER A 97 -4.97 -21.00 -3.39
CA SER A 97 -5.12 -19.87 -4.30
C SER A 97 -6.53 -19.30 -4.22
N ASP A 98 -6.62 -17.99 -4.36
CA ASP A 98 -7.86 -17.22 -4.41
C ASP A 98 -7.74 -16.25 -5.58
N ILE A 99 -8.64 -16.34 -6.56
CA ILE A 99 -8.67 -15.42 -7.70
C ILE A 99 -9.95 -14.60 -7.56
N ASN A 100 -9.84 -13.30 -7.80
CA ASN A 100 -10.95 -12.38 -7.70
C ASN A 100 -11.00 -11.40 -8.88
N LEU A 101 -12.22 -10.99 -9.20
CA LEU A 101 -12.52 -9.94 -10.17
C LEU A 101 -13.44 -8.94 -9.48
N SER A 102 -13.05 -7.67 -9.49
CA SER A 102 -13.79 -6.57 -8.85
C SER A 102 -13.60 -5.29 -9.66
N ILE A 103 -14.38 -4.25 -9.38
CA ILE A 103 -14.22 -2.93 -10.02
C ILE A 103 -12.81 -2.38 -9.81
N ALA A 104 -12.18 -2.66 -8.66
CA ALA A 104 -10.80 -2.29 -8.42
C ALA A 104 -9.88 -2.98 -9.44
N GLY A 105 -10.04 -4.28 -9.67
CA GLY A 105 -9.26 -4.98 -10.68
C GLY A 105 -9.45 -6.49 -10.63
N PHE A 106 -8.68 -7.17 -11.47
CA PHE A 106 -8.51 -8.61 -11.47
C PHE A 106 -7.24 -8.96 -10.71
N GLY A 107 -7.30 -9.92 -9.80
CA GLY A 107 -6.14 -10.30 -9.02
C GLY A 107 -6.24 -11.67 -8.42
N GLY A 108 -5.18 -12.06 -7.73
CA GLY A 108 -5.12 -13.32 -7.02
C GLY A 108 -4.21 -13.27 -5.81
N ILE A 109 -4.46 -14.20 -4.90
CA ILE A 109 -3.65 -14.50 -3.73
C ILE A 109 -3.20 -15.95 -3.85
N PHE A 110 -1.94 -16.18 -3.55
CA PHE A 110 -1.29 -17.47 -3.62
C PHE A 110 -0.49 -17.67 -2.34
N GLU A 111 -0.72 -18.77 -1.64
CA GLU A 111 0.01 -19.09 -0.42
C GLU A 111 0.36 -20.56 -0.37
N GLY A 112 1.41 -20.89 0.36
CA GLY A 112 1.79 -22.27 0.54
C GLY A 112 3.07 -22.44 1.33
N PRO A 113 3.47 -23.71 1.54
CA PRO A 113 4.67 -24.04 2.28
C PRO A 113 5.91 -23.70 1.44
N LEU A 114 6.88 -23.03 2.06
CA LEU A 114 8.28 -23.04 1.62
C LEU A 114 9.00 -24.29 2.14
N SER A 115 8.63 -24.72 3.35
CA SER A 115 9.06 -25.94 4.03
C SER A 115 8.12 -26.23 5.20
N GLU A 116 8.38 -27.24 6.01
CA GLU A 116 7.64 -27.44 7.27
C GLU A 116 7.80 -26.26 8.26
N LYS A 117 8.90 -25.49 8.12
CA LYS A 117 9.24 -24.36 8.98
C LYS A 117 8.93 -23.00 8.36
N GLY A 118 8.38 -22.95 7.15
CA GLY A 118 8.22 -21.69 6.46
C GLY A 118 7.10 -21.69 5.43
N SER A 119 6.58 -20.51 5.16
CA SER A 119 5.44 -20.29 4.28
C SER A 119 5.58 -18.98 3.54
N TYR A 120 4.93 -18.89 2.39
CA TYR A 120 4.77 -17.64 1.67
C TYR A 120 3.29 -17.29 1.49
N LEU A 121 3.03 -16.00 1.33
CA LEU A 121 1.76 -15.40 1.02
C LEU A 121 2.03 -14.28 0.01
N PHE A 122 1.54 -14.43 -1.20
CA PHE A 122 1.78 -13.53 -2.32
C PHE A 122 0.47 -13.11 -2.97
N SER A 123 0.37 -11.86 -3.39
CA SER A 123 -0.77 -11.38 -4.15
C SER A 123 -0.32 -10.46 -5.26
N VAL A 124 -1.11 -10.47 -6.32
CA VAL A 124 -0.96 -9.61 -7.48
C VAL A 124 -2.34 -9.14 -7.92
N ARG A 125 -2.47 -7.89 -8.29
CA ARG A 125 -3.70 -7.33 -8.84
C ARG A 125 -3.37 -6.34 -9.95
N ARG A 126 -4.22 -6.33 -10.98
CA ARG A 126 -4.15 -5.46 -12.15
C ARG A 126 -5.52 -4.87 -12.42
N SER A 127 -5.60 -3.56 -12.60
CA SER A 127 -6.81 -2.94 -13.15
C SER A 127 -7.04 -3.40 -14.60
N TYR A 128 -8.29 -3.58 -14.99
CA TYR A 128 -8.67 -3.95 -16.38
C TYR A 128 -9.56 -2.88 -17.03
N LEU A 129 -9.81 -1.76 -16.33
CA LEU A 129 -10.72 -0.70 -16.78
C LEU A 129 -10.26 -0.10 -18.12
N GLU A 130 -8.96 -0.11 -18.39
CA GLU A 130 -8.38 0.26 -19.67
C GLU A 130 -8.92 -0.56 -20.86
N LEU A 131 -9.20 -1.86 -20.66
CA LEU A 131 -9.70 -2.74 -21.71
C LEU A 131 -11.16 -2.45 -22.08
N ILE A 132 -11.93 -1.91 -21.15
CA ILE A 132 -13.35 -1.61 -21.32
C ILE A 132 -13.63 -0.12 -21.50
N LYS A 133 -12.59 0.74 -21.54
CA LYS A 133 -12.71 2.20 -21.61
C LYS A 133 -13.56 2.72 -22.77
N ASN A 134 -13.59 2.03 -23.91
CA ASN A 134 -14.42 2.45 -25.04
C ASN A 134 -15.92 2.16 -24.81
N SER A 135 -16.23 1.25 -23.90
CA SER A 135 -17.61 0.88 -23.51
C SER A 135 -18.11 1.69 -22.31
N ILE A 136 -17.20 2.26 -21.51
CA ILE A 136 -17.51 3.07 -20.33
C ILE A 136 -16.90 4.46 -20.50
N ARG A 137 -17.71 5.52 -20.63
CA ARG A 137 -17.24 6.90 -20.81
C ARG A 137 -16.58 7.46 -19.54
N LEU A 138 -15.42 6.93 -19.17
CA LEU A 138 -14.61 7.40 -18.05
C LEU A 138 -13.65 8.49 -18.52
N THR A 139 -13.58 9.58 -17.77
CA THR A 139 -12.67 10.71 -18.01
C THR A 139 -11.24 10.44 -17.55
N SER A 140 -11.05 9.53 -16.60
CA SER A 140 -9.74 9.04 -16.17
C SER A 140 -9.83 7.53 -15.97
N VAL A 141 -8.91 6.79 -16.58
CA VAL A 141 -8.94 5.33 -16.59
C VAL A 141 -7.76 4.80 -15.76
N PRO A 142 -8.02 4.27 -14.55
CA PRO A 142 -6.96 3.77 -13.67
C PRO A 142 -6.19 2.61 -14.33
N ASN A 143 -4.90 2.79 -14.57
CA ASN A 143 -4.00 1.74 -15.03
C ASN A 143 -2.95 1.48 -13.93
N TYR A 144 -3.11 0.38 -13.19
CA TYR A 144 -2.20 0.06 -12.11
C TYR A 144 -1.95 -1.44 -11.96
N TRP A 145 -0.81 -1.75 -11.35
CA TRP A 145 -0.45 -3.06 -10.82
C TRP A 145 -0.04 -2.95 -9.36
N ASP A 146 -0.48 -3.88 -8.54
CA ASP A 146 0.07 -4.07 -7.21
C ASP A 146 0.51 -5.50 -6.93
N PHE A 147 1.52 -5.59 -6.06
CA PHE A 147 2.10 -6.82 -5.58
C PHE A 147 2.31 -6.70 -4.07
N ASN A 148 1.86 -7.71 -3.31
CA ASN A 148 2.15 -7.85 -1.89
C ASN A 148 2.77 -9.22 -1.65
N LEU A 149 3.87 -9.27 -0.91
CA LEU A 149 4.59 -10.49 -0.55
C LEU A 149 4.86 -10.51 0.95
N LYS A 150 4.61 -11.66 1.56
CA LYS A 150 5.14 -12.06 2.85
C LYS A 150 5.74 -13.45 2.75
N ALA A 151 6.91 -13.65 3.32
CA ALA A 151 7.48 -14.96 3.52
C ALA A 151 8.01 -15.08 4.95
N ASP A 152 7.64 -16.16 5.63
CA ASP A 152 8.04 -16.44 7.00
C ASP A 152 8.87 -17.71 7.05
N TYR A 153 9.91 -17.71 7.88
CA TYR A 153 10.75 -18.87 8.12
C TYR A 153 11.18 -18.96 9.59
N GLU A 154 10.82 -20.06 10.24
CA GLU A 154 11.23 -20.40 11.59
C GLU A 154 12.59 -21.10 11.56
N ILE A 155 13.66 -20.40 11.94
CA ILE A 155 14.99 -21.01 12.05
C ILE A 155 14.99 -22.01 13.22
N SER A 156 14.36 -21.59 14.33
CA SER A 156 14.19 -22.38 15.56
C SER A 156 12.86 -22.02 16.22
N PRO A 157 12.40 -22.75 17.25
CA PRO A 157 11.21 -22.38 18.03
C PRO A 157 11.28 -21.00 18.70
N LYS A 158 12.44 -20.32 18.66
CA LYS A 158 12.67 -18.99 19.24
C LYS A 158 13.13 -17.96 18.21
N ASP A 159 13.40 -18.36 16.97
CA ASP A 159 14.04 -17.52 15.97
C ASP A 159 13.19 -17.54 14.69
N LYS A 160 12.68 -16.39 14.29
CA LYS A 160 11.84 -16.23 13.09
C LYS A 160 12.39 -15.12 12.21
N ILE A 161 12.45 -15.38 10.91
CA ILE A 161 12.67 -14.38 9.87
C ILE A 161 11.36 -14.17 9.12
N THR A 162 11.02 -12.92 8.86
CA THR A 162 9.92 -12.50 8.00
C THR A 162 10.47 -11.57 6.92
N LEU A 163 10.14 -11.84 5.67
CA LEU A 163 10.40 -10.98 4.52
C LEU A 163 9.06 -10.33 4.12
N ILE A 164 9.07 -9.03 3.88
CA ILE A 164 7.95 -8.29 3.30
C ILE A 164 8.41 -7.63 2.00
N GLY A 165 7.53 -7.60 1.02
CA GLY A 165 7.70 -6.85 -0.22
C GLY A 165 6.38 -6.27 -0.68
N LEU A 166 6.41 -5.01 -1.10
CA LEU A 166 5.29 -4.27 -1.66
C LEU A 166 5.77 -3.54 -2.91
N LEU A 167 4.95 -3.57 -3.95
CA LEU A 167 5.18 -2.81 -5.17
C LEU A 167 3.83 -2.32 -5.69
N GLY A 168 3.71 -1.01 -5.89
CA GLY A 168 2.63 -0.35 -6.61
C GLY A 168 3.21 0.34 -7.85
N LEU A 169 2.59 0.07 -9.00
CA LEU A 169 2.92 0.70 -10.28
C LEU A 169 1.65 1.37 -10.80
N ASP A 170 1.73 2.66 -11.05
CA ASP A 170 0.61 3.48 -11.49
C ASP A 170 0.95 4.16 -12.80
N LYS A 171 -0.08 4.24 -13.64
CA LYS A 171 -0.09 5.04 -14.84
C LYS A 171 -1.46 5.66 -14.99
N ILE A 172 -1.51 6.98 -15.20
CA ILE A 172 -2.71 7.67 -15.63
C ILE A 172 -2.46 8.31 -16.98
N ASP A 173 -3.25 7.88 -17.98
CA ASP A 173 -3.38 8.55 -19.26
C ASP A 173 -4.70 9.35 -19.25
N PHE A 174 -4.63 10.67 -19.29
CA PHE A 174 -5.81 11.53 -19.44
C PHE A 174 -6.22 11.59 -20.93
N SER A 175 -7.49 11.37 -21.25
CA SER A 175 -7.99 11.32 -22.64
C SER A 175 -8.22 12.72 -23.25
N GLU A 176 -8.14 12.84 -24.58
CA GLU A 176 -8.37 14.09 -25.33
C GLU A 176 -9.74 14.75 -25.05
N GLU A 177 -10.81 13.96 -24.82
CA GLU A 177 -12.15 14.48 -24.47
C GLU A 177 -12.17 15.16 -23.08
N SER A 178 -11.25 14.77 -22.21
CA SER A 178 -11.03 15.39 -20.89
C SER A 178 -10.16 16.65 -20.98
N ALA A 179 -9.38 16.79 -22.07
CA ALA A 179 -8.45 17.88 -22.31
C ALA A 179 -9.17 19.20 -22.65
N GLU A 180 -10.28 19.15 -23.40
CA GLU A 180 -11.07 20.34 -23.75
C GLU A 180 -11.65 21.07 -22.52
N ASN A 181 -11.78 20.39 -21.38
CA ASN A 181 -12.30 20.96 -20.13
C ASN A 181 -11.31 20.90 -18.96
N ASN A 182 -10.04 20.51 -19.18
CA ASN A 182 -9.02 20.51 -18.14
C ASN A 182 -8.24 21.84 -18.14
N PRO A 183 -8.42 22.73 -17.16
CA PRO A 183 -7.66 23.99 -17.08
C PRO A 183 -6.15 23.80 -16.90
N TYR A 184 -5.69 22.55 -16.68
CA TYR A 184 -4.29 22.18 -16.51
C TYR A 184 -3.68 21.49 -17.75
N GLY A 185 -4.40 21.37 -18.87
CA GLY A 185 -3.88 20.72 -20.08
C GLY A 185 -3.82 19.19 -19.99
N ASN A 186 -3.19 18.52 -20.96
CA ASN A 186 -2.95 17.08 -20.83
C ASN A 186 -1.81 16.85 -19.84
N SER A 187 -1.90 15.80 -19.04
CA SER A 187 -0.80 15.35 -18.20
C SER A 187 -0.64 13.85 -18.29
N GLN A 188 0.58 13.36 -18.16
CA GLN A 188 0.88 11.96 -17.89
C GLN A 188 1.45 11.88 -16.47
N ASP A 189 0.93 10.95 -15.67
CA ASP A 189 1.35 10.72 -14.30
C ASP A 189 1.71 9.23 -14.13
N ASP A 190 3.01 8.97 -13.96
CA ASP A 190 3.57 7.65 -13.72
C ASP A 190 4.14 7.63 -12.29
N GLN A 191 3.59 6.76 -11.44
CA GLN A 191 4.03 6.63 -10.05
C GLN A 191 4.49 5.20 -9.75
N LYS A 192 5.58 5.08 -9.01
CA LYS A 192 6.09 3.80 -8.52
C LYS A 192 6.35 3.87 -7.03
N THR A 193 5.70 3.00 -6.28
CA THR A 193 5.95 2.83 -4.84
C THR A 193 6.52 1.45 -4.59
N PHE A 194 7.63 1.39 -3.87
CA PHE A 194 8.29 0.15 -3.47
C PHE A 194 8.64 0.20 -2.00
N ALA A 195 8.43 -0.93 -1.31
CA ALA A 195 8.96 -1.14 0.02
C ALA A 195 9.30 -2.62 0.19
N ALA A 196 10.48 -2.91 0.71
CA ALA A 196 10.87 -4.26 1.07
C ALA A 196 11.67 -4.25 2.37
N GLY A 197 11.59 -5.35 3.11
CA GLY A 197 12.38 -5.48 4.32
C GLY A 197 12.40 -6.88 4.87
N ILE A 198 13.35 -7.08 5.78
CA ILE A 198 13.57 -8.30 6.51
C ILE A 198 13.44 -7.97 7.99
N ASN A 199 12.60 -8.74 8.69
CA ASN A 199 12.40 -8.68 10.12
C ASN A 199 12.91 -9.98 10.75
N TYR A 200 13.90 -9.89 11.62
CA TYR A 200 14.37 -11.01 12.43
C TYR A 200 13.92 -10.83 13.88
N LYS A 201 13.18 -11.81 14.39
CA LYS A 201 12.69 -11.84 15.77
C LYS A 201 13.28 -13.01 16.54
N LYS A 202 13.89 -12.71 17.69
CA LYS A 202 14.46 -13.68 18.62
C LYS A 202 13.81 -13.61 19.98
N LEU A 203 13.28 -14.73 20.46
CA LEU A 203 12.63 -14.86 21.76
C LEU A 203 13.60 -15.37 22.84
N PHE A 204 13.58 -14.72 24.00
CA PHE A 204 14.30 -15.10 25.22
C PHE A 204 13.29 -15.45 26.33
N LYS A 205 13.79 -15.98 27.46
CA LYS A 205 12.92 -16.37 28.59
C LYS A 205 12.09 -15.22 29.18
N LYS A 206 12.56 -13.97 29.06
CA LYS A 206 11.94 -12.78 29.68
C LYS A 206 11.79 -11.60 28.70
N GLY A 207 11.79 -11.86 27.39
CA GLY A 207 11.71 -10.79 26.40
C GLY A 207 12.04 -11.25 24.99
N PHE A 208 12.20 -10.30 24.09
CA PHE A 208 12.57 -10.56 22.70
C PHE A 208 13.49 -9.45 22.18
N ILE A 209 14.23 -9.77 21.12
CA ILE A 209 14.88 -8.79 20.26
C ILE A 209 14.21 -8.86 18.90
N GLN A 210 13.98 -7.69 18.30
CA GLN A 210 13.49 -7.55 16.93
C GLN A 210 14.46 -6.65 16.17
N THR A 211 14.86 -7.09 14.99
CA THR A 211 15.78 -6.36 14.12
C THR A 211 15.15 -6.26 12.75
N VAL A 212 14.98 -5.03 12.27
CA VAL A 212 14.37 -4.73 10.98
C VAL A 212 15.43 -4.07 10.10
N LEU A 213 15.58 -4.57 8.89
CA LEU A 213 16.30 -3.91 7.81
C LEU A 213 15.32 -3.72 6.66
N SER A 214 15.13 -2.49 6.21
CA SER A 214 14.18 -2.17 5.14
C SER A 214 14.73 -1.10 4.22
N ASP A 215 14.21 -1.11 3.00
CA ASP A 215 14.41 -0.10 1.99
C ASP A 215 13.08 0.21 1.33
N SER A 216 12.82 1.49 1.07
CA SER A 216 11.59 1.94 0.44
C SER A 216 11.82 3.21 -0.35
N TYR A 217 11.10 3.34 -1.45
CA TYR A 217 11.10 4.55 -2.25
C TYR A 217 9.76 4.73 -2.95
N THR A 218 9.43 5.99 -3.18
CA THR A 218 8.35 6.40 -4.09
C THR A 218 8.96 7.31 -5.12
N ASP A 219 8.75 6.98 -6.39
CA ASP A 219 9.13 7.79 -7.54
C ASP A 219 7.85 8.28 -8.23
N ASN A 220 7.82 9.55 -8.58
CA ASN A 220 6.68 10.17 -9.25
C ASN A 220 7.19 11.00 -10.43
N TYR A 221 6.65 10.72 -11.62
CA TYR A 221 7.01 11.38 -12.85
C TYR A 221 5.76 11.96 -13.51
N ILE A 222 5.64 13.29 -13.45
CA ILE A 222 4.53 14.04 -14.02
C ILE A 222 5.04 14.84 -15.21
N VAL A 223 4.41 14.65 -16.37
CA VAL A 223 4.66 15.45 -17.58
C VAL A 223 3.39 16.18 -17.96
N GLN A 224 3.46 17.50 -18.06
CA GLN A 224 2.40 18.30 -18.66
C GLN A 224 2.62 18.36 -20.17
N ILE A 225 1.64 17.86 -20.92
CA ILE A 225 1.59 17.80 -22.37
C ILE A 225 0.60 18.90 -22.78
N ASP A 226 1.12 20.07 -23.15
CA ASP A 226 0.39 21.27 -23.60
C ASP A 226 -0.41 22.08 -22.55
N GLY A 227 0.10 23.28 -22.27
CA GLY A 227 -0.72 24.42 -21.86
C GLY A 227 -0.94 25.33 -23.06
N GLN A 228 -2.17 25.41 -23.58
CA GLN A 228 -2.56 26.65 -24.26
C GLN A 228 -2.78 27.71 -23.17
N SER A 229 -2.05 28.80 -23.27
CA SER A 229 -2.28 29.99 -22.45
C SER A 229 -3.71 30.45 -22.63
N ALA A 230 -4.49 30.47 -21.55
CA ALA A 230 -5.81 31.11 -21.51
C ALA A 230 -5.70 32.65 -21.50
N PHE A 231 -4.96 33.20 -22.47
CA PHE A 231 -4.88 34.62 -22.77
C PHE A 231 -4.65 34.79 -24.28
N ASP A 232 -5.74 34.80 -25.04
CA ASP A 232 -5.86 35.48 -26.34
C ASP A 232 -7.30 36.02 -26.47
#